data_AF-A0A2E7ACH1-F1
#
_entry.id   AF-A0A2E7ACH1-F1
#
_cell.length_a   1.000
_cell.length_b   1.000
_cell.length_c   1.000
_cell.angle_alpha   90.00
_cell.angle_beta   90.00
_cell.angle_gamma   90.00
#
_symmetry.space_group_name_H-M   'P 1'
#
loop_
_entity.id
_entity.type
_entity.pdbx_description
1 polymer ?
#
loop_
_entity_poly.entity_id
_entity_poly.type
_entity_poly.pdbx_seq_one_letter_code
_entity_poly.pdbx_strand_id
1 'polypeptide(L)'
;MTATSISVRTGGTQIRRIRPASHLRGSSATTSTDRALLPLAYRRGGVSWWLLPTTADVGIRAFSADAAGALAEAALGLQAVQAPGSTLADLSDPMVSTAEWEVEVPNGDLERGLVRWLEEVLYKGGSEGQWLVDASISIADGAIRARVSWTDSKNVDLVIEVKAITLHELVLREVTLGEVVVGVEPEIPSFEGPGWMAQVILDV
;
A
#
# COMPACT_ATOMS: atom_id res chain seq x y z
N MET A 1 -71.61 -3.15 -40.47
CA MET A 1 -70.29 -3.48 -41.01
C MET A 1 -69.30 -3.32 -39.86
N THR A 2 -69.02 -4.42 -39.14
CA THR A 2 -67.71 -5.15 -39.11
C THR A 2 -66.59 -4.32 -38.45
N ALA A 3 -65.89 -4.71 -37.38
CA ALA A 3 -65.82 -5.99 -36.66
C ALA A 3 -65.22 -5.79 -35.24
N THR A 4 -65.71 -6.63 -34.32
CA THR A 4 -65.03 -7.44 -33.27
C THR A 4 -63.65 -7.01 -32.73
N SER A 5 -63.50 -6.93 -31.39
CA SER A 5 -62.73 -7.91 -30.56
C SER A 5 -62.50 -7.38 -29.12
N ILE A 6 -63.10 -8.02 -28.11
CA ILE A 6 -62.50 -8.94 -27.12
C ILE A 6 -61.43 -8.27 -26.22
N SER A 7 -61.79 -8.07 -24.94
CA SER A 7 -60.87 -7.71 -23.86
C SER A 7 -60.84 -8.84 -22.82
N VAL A 8 -59.65 -9.42 -22.61
CA VAL A 8 -59.37 -10.49 -21.65
C VAL A 8 -58.81 -9.89 -20.35
N ARG A 9 -59.22 -10.49 -19.23
CA ARG A 9 -58.96 -10.07 -17.85
C ARG A 9 -57.72 -10.77 -17.27
N THR A 10 -56.94 -10.00 -16.50
CA THR A 10 -56.15 -10.35 -15.30
C THR A 10 -54.97 -11.33 -15.40
N GLY A 11 -53.80 -10.84 -14.94
CA GLY A 11 -52.70 -11.66 -14.42
C GLY A 11 -51.34 -10.97 -14.57
N GLY A 12 -50.96 -10.10 -13.62
CA GLY A 12 -49.68 -9.37 -13.66
C GLY A 12 -49.06 -9.20 -12.27
N THR A 13 -48.09 -10.05 -11.99
CA THR A 13 -47.25 -10.14 -10.79
C THR A 13 -46.63 -8.79 -10.39
N GLN A 14 -46.71 -8.46 -9.11
CA GLN A 14 -46.13 -7.24 -8.52
C GLN A 14 -44.60 -7.38 -8.42
N ILE A 15 -43.85 -6.77 -9.34
CA ILE A 15 -42.39 -6.74 -9.31
C ILE A 15 -41.92 -5.62 -8.38
N ARG A 16 -41.15 -6.01 -7.37
CA ARG A 16 -40.55 -5.17 -6.33
C ARG A 16 -39.56 -4.18 -6.97
N ARG A 17 -39.76 -2.87 -6.74
CA ARG A 17 -38.82 -1.80 -7.14
C ARG A 17 -37.45 -2.04 -6.51
N ILE A 18 -36.43 -2.25 -7.33
CA ILE A 18 -35.02 -2.28 -6.94
C ILE A 18 -34.52 -0.82 -6.94
N ARG A 19 -33.92 -0.40 -5.82
CA ARG A 19 -33.22 0.89 -5.68
C ARG A 19 -31.99 0.89 -6.60
N PRO A 20 -31.62 2.00 -7.25
CA PRO A 20 -30.33 2.06 -7.94
C PRO A 20 -29.21 1.99 -6.91
N ALA A 21 -28.36 0.97 -7.03
CA ALA A 21 -27.14 0.86 -6.26
C ALA A 21 -26.14 1.91 -6.77
N SER A 22 -25.60 2.70 -5.85
CA SER A 22 -24.47 3.59 -6.07
C SER A 22 -23.26 2.79 -6.52
N HIS A 23 -22.73 3.07 -7.70
CA HIS A 23 -21.41 2.57 -8.11
C HIS A 23 -20.33 3.36 -7.37
N LEU A 24 -19.88 2.86 -6.22
CA LEU A 24 -18.52 3.15 -5.75
C LEU A 24 -17.58 2.36 -6.64
N ARG A 25 -17.04 3.01 -7.67
CA ARG A 25 -15.95 2.47 -8.48
C ARG A 25 -14.70 2.55 -7.61
N GLY A 26 -14.34 1.44 -6.97
CA GLY A 26 -13.04 1.30 -6.33
C GLY A 26 -11.96 1.36 -7.41
N SER A 27 -10.93 2.19 -7.18
CA SER A 27 -9.69 2.13 -7.96
C SER A 27 -9.06 0.76 -7.71
N SER A 28 -8.81 0.00 -8.77
CA SER A 28 -8.15 -1.30 -8.69
C SER A 28 -7.21 -1.42 -9.87
N ALA A 29 -5.94 -1.74 -9.58
CA ALA A 29 -4.98 -2.11 -10.61
C ALA A 29 -5.41 -3.44 -11.24
N THR A 30 -5.58 -3.48 -12.55
CA THR A 30 -5.85 -4.71 -13.30
C THR A 30 -4.54 -5.37 -13.71
N THR A 31 -4.24 -6.55 -13.17
CA THR A 31 -3.07 -7.35 -13.59
C THR A 31 -3.54 -8.55 -14.41
N SER A 32 -2.98 -8.69 -15.61
CA SER A 32 -3.15 -9.84 -16.52
C SER A 32 -2.09 -10.93 -16.22
N THR A 33 -2.47 -12.18 -16.44
CA THR A 33 -2.00 -13.40 -15.78
C THR A 33 -0.57 -13.89 -16.09
N ASP A 34 0.03 -14.45 -15.03
CA ASP A 34 0.96 -15.60 -14.95
C ASP A 34 2.48 -15.37 -15.06
N ARG A 35 3.15 -15.19 -13.90
CA ARG A 35 4.41 -15.90 -13.60
C ARG A 35 4.73 -15.89 -12.10
N ALA A 36 5.02 -17.07 -11.59
CA ALA A 36 5.28 -17.38 -10.18
C ALA A 36 6.48 -16.62 -9.57
N LEU A 37 6.18 -15.69 -8.67
CA LEU A 37 7.01 -15.35 -7.51
C LEU A 37 6.08 -15.19 -6.30
N LEU A 38 6.08 -16.22 -5.46
CA LEU A 38 5.76 -16.28 -4.01
C LEU A 38 4.37 -15.80 -3.53
N PRO A 39 3.77 -16.52 -2.56
CA PRO A 39 2.44 -16.20 -2.04
C PRO A 39 2.51 -14.99 -1.11
N LEU A 40 2.37 -13.78 -1.67
CA LEU A 40 2.11 -12.56 -0.90
C LEU A 40 0.79 -12.73 -0.14
N ALA A 41 0.86 -12.82 1.19
CA ALA A 41 -0.28 -12.96 2.06
C ALA A 41 -1.34 -11.89 1.77
N TYR A 42 -2.56 -12.38 1.58
CA TYR A 42 -3.75 -11.64 1.21
C TYR A 42 -4.17 -10.67 2.33
N ARG A 43 -3.69 -9.42 2.31
CA ARG A 43 -4.50 -8.30 2.84
C ARG A 43 -5.77 -8.21 1.99
N ARG A 44 -6.91 -7.90 2.64
CA ARG A 44 -8.22 -7.71 1.97
C ARG A 44 -8.25 -6.57 0.92
N GLY A 45 -7.17 -5.80 0.80
CA GLY A 45 -6.78 -5.05 -0.39
C GLY A 45 -5.32 -5.42 -0.68
N GLY A 46 -4.97 -5.73 -1.92
CA GLY A 46 -3.66 -6.28 -2.29
C GLY A 46 -2.47 -5.38 -1.93
N VAL A 47 -1.25 -5.87 -2.18
CA VAL A 47 -0.03 -5.07 -2.08
C VAL A 47 -0.14 -3.82 -2.95
N SER A 48 0.27 -2.67 -2.41
CA SER A 48 0.30 -1.40 -3.14
C SER A 48 1.68 -0.75 -3.13
N TRP A 49 2.71 -1.59 -3.08
CA TRP A 49 4.11 -1.22 -3.31
C TRP A 49 4.78 -2.22 -4.26
N TRP A 50 5.83 -1.77 -4.94
CA TRP A 50 6.57 -2.49 -5.96
C TRP A 50 8.06 -2.15 -5.89
N LEU A 51 8.90 -3.08 -6.34
CA LEU A 51 10.33 -2.80 -6.55
C LEU A 51 10.50 -1.92 -7.79
N LEU A 52 11.23 -0.83 -7.63
CA LEU A 52 11.61 0.06 -8.72
C LEU A 52 12.97 -0.39 -9.27
N PRO A 53 13.04 -0.78 -10.55
CA PRO A 53 14.31 -1.11 -11.18
C PRO A 53 15.25 0.10 -11.15
N THR A 54 16.40 -0.05 -10.50
CA THR A 54 17.49 0.92 -10.58
C THR A 54 18.77 0.22 -11.03
N THR A 55 19.77 1.01 -11.43
CA THR A 55 21.01 0.47 -11.99
C THR A 55 21.98 -0.10 -10.96
N ALA A 56 21.82 0.22 -9.67
CA ALA A 56 22.78 -0.15 -8.63
C ALA A 56 22.14 -0.50 -7.28
N ASP A 57 21.05 0.19 -6.93
CA ASP A 57 20.41 0.13 -5.63
C ASP A 57 19.03 -0.54 -5.71
N VAL A 58 18.34 -0.65 -4.57
CA VAL A 58 16.96 -1.15 -4.55
C VAL A 58 16.00 0.02 -4.41
N GLY A 59 15.12 0.20 -5.40
CA GLY A 59 14.07 1.19 -5.31
C GLY A 59 12.75 0.60 -4.82
N ILE A 60 11.94 1.41 -4.15
CA ILE A 60 10.56 1.10 -3.81
C ILE A 60 9.67 2.19 -4.37
N ARG A 61 8.55 1.80 -4.99
CA ARG A 61 7.43 2.70 -5.29
C ARG A 61 6.18 2.17 -4.61
N ALA A 62 5.46 3.04 -3.92
CA ALA A 62 4.20 2.71 -3.25
C ALA A 62 3.10 3.70 -3.65
N PHE A 63 1.86 3.25 -3.61
CA PHE A 63 0.68 4.04 -3.91
C PHE A 63 -0.42 3.77 -2.88
N SER A 64 -1.14 4.79 -2.46
CA SER A 64 -2.29 4.63 -1.56
C SER A 64 -3.33 5.73 -1.77
N ALA A 65 -4.45 5.65 -1.05
CA ALA A 65 -5.50 6.66 -1.13
C ALA A 65 -5.09 8.01 -0.51
N ASP A 66 -4.17 8.00 0.45
CA ASP A 66 -3.67 9.18 1.16
C ASP A 66 -2.17 9.07 1.49
N ALA A 67 -1.58 10.18 1.95
CA ALA A 67 -0.16 10.25 2.29
C ALA A 67 0.25 9.27 3.40
N ALA A 68 -0.62 9.07 4.39
CA ALA A 68 -0.36 8.16 5.52
C ALA A 68 -0.30 6.70 5.04
N GLY A 69 -1.20 6.31 4.15
CA GLY A 69 -1.18 5.01 3.51
C GLY A 69 0.06 4.82 2.62
N ALA A 70 0.47 5.84 1.86
CA ALA A 70 1.67 5.75 1.03
C ALA A 70 2.95 5.56 1.87
N LEU A 71 3.06 6.24 3.02
CA LEU A 71 4.13 6.05 4.00
C LEU A 71 4.14 4.63 4.59
N ALA A 72 2.96 4.09 4.92
CA ALA A 72 2.82 2.74 5.46
C ALA A 72 3.23 1.68 4.43
N GLU A 73 2.75 1.81 3.19
CA GLU A 73 3.08 0.91 2.10
C GLU A 73 4.56 0.96 1.72
N ALA A 74 5.19 2.13 1.75
CA ALA A 74 6.64 2.25 1.56
C ALA A 74 7.43 1.52 2.66
N ALA A 75 7.01 1.63 3.92
CA ALA A 75 7.65 0.92 5.04
C ALA A 75 7.48 -0.60 4.94
N LEU A 76 6.34 -1.08 4.47
CA LEU A 76 6.13 -2.50 4.22
C LEU A 76 6.98 -3.00 3.05
N GLY A 77 7.10 -2.20 2.00
CA GLY A 77 8.03 -2.48 0.90
C GLY A 77 9.47 -2.60 1.38
N LEU A 78 9.90 -1.72 2.29
CA LEU A 78 11.23 -1.77 2.89
C LEU A 78 11.47 -3.08 3.66
N GLN A 79 10.51 -3.51 4.47
CA GLN A 79 10.60 -4.78 5.19
C GLN A 79 10.66 -5.98 4.23
N ALA A 80 9.86 -5.95 3.16
CA ALA A 80 9.85 -7.01 2.17
C ALA A 80 11.14 -7.07 1.34
N VAL A 81 11.80 -5.94 1.09
CA VAL A 81 13.14 -5.89 0.49
C VAL A 81 14.16 -6.59 1.38
N GLN A 82 14.15 -6.29 2.67
CA GLN A 82 15.13 -6.81 3.62
C GLN A 82 14.94 -8.32 3.92
N ALA A 83 13.70 -8.79 3.98
CA ALA A 83 13.36 -10.18 4.31
C ALA A 83 12.42 -10.83 3.27
N PRO A 84 12.86 -11.02 2.02
CA PRO A 84 12.08 -11.63 0.95
C PRO A 84 11.79 -13.09 1.30
N GLY A 85 10.55 -13.37 1.73
CA GLY A 85 10.11 -14.72 2.14
C GLY A 85 9.61 -14.81 3.58
N SER A 86 9.87 -13.79 4.40
CA SER A 86 9.19 -13.64 5.69
C SER A 86 7.77 -13.13 5.43
N THR A 87 6.80 -14.03 5.34
CA THR A 87 5.43 -13.64 5.00
C THR A 87 4.74 -13.03 6.22
N LEU A 88 3.92 -11.98 6.05
CA LEU A 88 2.99 -11.51 7.09
C LEU A 88 2.10 -12.63 7.65
N ALA A 89 1.84 -13.69 6.86
CA ALA A 89 1.14 -14.89 7.30
C ALA A 89 1.97 -15.77 8.26
N ASP A 90 3.30 -15.82 8.09
CA ASP A 90 4.20 -16.50 9.03
C ASP A 90 4.34 -15.71 10.34
N LEU A 91 4.11 -14.39 10.27
CA LEU A 91 4.10 -13.46 11.41
C LEU A 91 2.72 -13.30 12.07
N SER A 92 1.72 -14.09 11.69
CA SER A 92 0.38 -14.11 12.32
C SER A 92 0.35 -14.91 13.64
N ASP A 93 1.53 -15.26 14.17
CA ASP A 93 1.78 -15.93 15.43
C ASP A 93 1.43 -15.01 16.63
N PRO A 94 0.95 -15.51 17.80
CA PRO A 94 0.81 -14.79 19.08
C PRO A 94 1.98 -13.90 19.58
N MET A 95 3.06 -13.73 18.81
CA MET A 95 4.24 -12.92 19.16
C MET A 95 4.19 -11.46 18.68
N VAL A 96 3.12 -11.04 18.00
CA VAL A 96 3.00 -9.65 17.54
C VAL A 96 2.63 -8.73 18.71
N SER A 97 3.49 -7.76 18.97
CA SER A 97 3.31 -6.68 19.95
C SER A 97 2.87 -5.39 19.27
N THR A 98 2.26 -4.48 20.03
CA THR A 98 1.88 -3.14 19.53
C THR A 98 2.70 -2.05 20.19
N ALA A 99 3.06 -1.01 19.43
CA ALA A 99 3.75 0.17 19.95
C ALA A 99 3.31 1.45 19.22
N GLU A 100 3.72 2.61 19.76
CA GLU A 100 3.62 3.89 19.08
C GLU A 100 5.02 4.35 18.70
N TRP A 101 5.22 4.64 17.41
CA TRP A 101 6.44 5.22 16.86
C TRP A 101 6.13 6.62 16.33
N GLU A 102 7.08 7.54 16.47
CA GLU A 102 6.89 8.93 16.08
C GLU A 102 8.17 9.48 15.46
N VAL A 103 8.04 10.24 14.38
CA VAL A 103 9.13 11.03 13.80
C VAL A 103 8.67 12.46 13.55
N GLU A 104 9.54 13.42 13.85
CA GLU A 104 9.28 14.84 13.55
C GLU A 104 9.42 15.12 12.06
N VAL A 105 8.54 15.98 11.55
CA VAL A 105 8.52 16.50 10.18
C VAL A 105 8.63 18.02 10.23
N PRO A 106 9.85 18.57 10.36
CA PRO A 106 10.06 20.01 10.40
C PRO A 106 9.47 20.69 9.16
N ASN A 107 8.82 21.83 9.37
CA ASN A 107 8.20 22.64 8.32
C ASN A 107 7.11 21.92 7.49
N GLY A 108 6.63 20.75 7.93
CA GLY A 108 5.64 19.96 7.19
C GLY A 108 6.18 19.35 5.89
N ASP A 109 7.51 19.25 5.73
CA ASP A 109 8.15 18.63 4.58
C ASP A 109 7.98 17.11 4.60
N LEU A 110 6.85 16.64 4.09
CA LEU A 110 6.50 15.22 4.09
C LEU A 110 7.45 14.37 3.26
N GLU A 111 8.07 14.92 2.21
CA GLU A 111 9.04 14.17 1.41
C GLU A 111 10.27 13.82 2.25
N ARG A 112 10.80 14.78 3.03
CA ARG A 112 11.83 14.47 4.05
C ARG A 112 11.27 13.66 5.23
N GLY A 113 9.98 13.79 5.51
CA GLY A 113 9.27 12.96 6.49
C GLY A 113 9.26 11.48 6.13
N LEU A 114 9.11 11.13 4.84
CA LEU A 114 9.21 9.75 4.34
C LEU A 114 10.57 9.14 4.68
N VAL A 115 11.65 9.87 4.45
CA VAL A 115 13.01 9.42 4.77
C VAL A 115 13.16 9.14 6.26
N ARG A 116 12.78 10.11 7.10
CA ARG A 116 12.84 9.97 8.56
C ARG A 116 12.01 8.80 9.07
N TRP A 117 10.82 8.61 8.48
CA TRP A 117 9.94 7.50 8.83
C TRP A 117 10.59 6.15 8.49
N LEU A 118 11.15 6.00 7.29
CA LEU A 118 11.82 4.77 6.89
C LEU A 118 13.12 4.52 7.68
N GLU A 119 13.88 5.58 8.02
CA GLU A 119 15.04 5.49 8.91
C GLU A 119 14.64 5.04 10.32
N GLU A 120 13.52 5.51 10.85
CA GLU A 120 12.99 5.03 12.14
C GLU A 120 12.61 3.55 12.06
N VAL A 121 12.02 3.09 10.95
CA VAL A 121 11.73 1.66 10.73
C VAL A 121 13.02 0.83 10.72
N LEU A 122 14.08 1.30 10.03
CA LEU A 122 15.40 0.64 10.06
C LEU A 122 16.00 0.63 11.46
N TYR A 123 15.94 1.75 12.18
CA TYR A 123 16.44 1.86 13.54
C TYR A 123 15.71 0.89 14.47
N LYS A 124 14.38 0.84 14.41
CA LYS A 124 13.57 -0.07 15.23
C LYS A 124 13.88 -1.53 14.94
N GLY A 125 13.94 -1.92 13.67
CA GLY A 125 14.24 -3.28 13.26
C GLY A 125 15.67 -3.71 13.62
N GLY A 126 16.67 -2.91 13.26
CA GLY A 126 18.08 -3.26 13.38
C GLY A 126 18.69 -3.01 14.76
N SER A 127 18.30 -1.92 15.44
CA SER A 127 18.90 -1.51 16.72
C SER A 127 18.03 -1.89 17.93
N GLU A 128 16.71 -1.77 17.82
CA GLU A 128 15.78 -2.05 18.94
C GLU A 128 15.20 -3.48 18.90
N GLY A 129 15.47 -4.24 17.84
CA GLY A 129 14.95 -5.60 17.66
C GLY A 129 13.43 -5.65 17.45
N GLN A 130 12.81 -4.54 17.03
CA GLN A 130 11.38 -4.43 16.76
C GLN A 130 11.12 -4.41 15.25
N TRP A 131 10.93 -5.59 14.66
CA TRP A 131 10.63 -5.71 13.25
C TRP A 131 9.18 -5.31 12.95
N LEU A 132 9.00 -4.28 12.12
CA LEU A 132 7.69 -3.81 11.68
C LEU A 132 6.93 -4.89 10.90
N VAL A 133 5.69 -5.18 11.32
CA VAL A 133 4.73 -6.07 10.66
C VAL A 133 3.63 -5.25 9.98
N ASP A 134 3.09 -4.24 10.66
CA ASP A 134 2.07 -3.35 10.10
C ASP A 134 2.13 -1.97 10.76
N ALA A 135 1.64 -0.94 10.06
CA ALA A 135 1.59 0.43 10.54
C ALA A 135 0.27 1.12 10.18
N SER A 136 -0.37 1.73 11.17
CA SER A 136 -1.45 2.69 10.99
C SER A 136 -0.93 4.09 11.31
N ILE A 137 -0.79 4.92 10.27
CA ILE A 137 -0.12 6.22 10.35
C ILE A 137 -1.14 7.36 10.43
N SER A 138 -0.78 8.37 11.21
CA SER A 138 -1.44 9.67 11.27
C SER A 138 -0.39 10.78 11.10
N ILE A 139 -0.74 11.84 10.37
CA ILE A 139 0.12 12.98 10.11
C ILE A 139 -0.57 14.19 10.73
N ALA A 140 0.00 14.74 11.79
CA ALA A 140 -0.54 15.89 12.50
C ALA A 140 0.57 16.61 13.25
N ASP A 141 0.37 17.91 13.53
CA ASP A 141 1.24 18.70 14.41
C ASP A 141 2.73 18.70 14.04
N GLY A 142 3.04 18.57 12.73
CA GLY A 142 4.43 18.49 12.27
C GLY A 142 5.13 17.18 12.61
N ALA A 143 4.38 16.09 12.81
CA ALA A 143 4.91 14.76 13.08
C ALA A 143 4.16 13.67 12.29
N ILE A 144 4.87 12.57 12.02
CA ILE A 144 4.30 11.30 11.58
C ILE A 144 4.24 10.41 12.82
N ARG A 145 3.03 10.01 13.21
CA ARG A 145 2.77 9.11 14.34
C ARG A 145 2.17 7.81 13.81
N ALA A 146 2.72 6.69 14.23
CA ALA A 146 2.28 5.38 13.80
C ALA A 146 1.94 4.50 15.00
N ARG A 147 0.74 3.93 14.99
CA ARG A 147 0.49 2.71 15.77
C ARG A 147 0.97 1.54 14.95
N VAL A 148 1.94 0.81 15.47
CA VAL A 148 2.58 -0.29 14.76
C VAL A 148 2.28 -1.62 15.43
N SER A 149 2.29 -2.66 14.60
CA SER A 149 2.42 -4.06 15.00
C SER A 149 3.83 -4.51 14.69
N TRP A 150 4.51 -5.17 15.61
CA TRP A 150 5.91 -5.58 15.46
C TRP A 150 6.20 -6.95 16.09
N THR A 151 7.26 -7.62 15.65
CA THR A 151 7.78 -8.88 16.22
C THR A 151 9.28 -8.77 16.53
N ASP A 152 9.83 -9.64 17.37
CA ASP A 152 11.29 -9.65 17.62
C ASP A 152 12.04 -9.92 16.30
N SER A 153 12.96 -9.03 15.93
CA SER A 153 13.75 -9.14 14.69
C SER A 153 14.54 -10.45 14.58
N LYS A 154 14.82 -11.14 15.69
CA LYS A 154 15.47 -12.47 15.68
C LYS A 154 14.59 -13.56 15.06
N ASN A 155 13.29 -13.33 14.94
CA ASN A 155 12.36 -14.26 14.29
C ASN A 155 12.25 -14.02 12.78
N VAL A 156 13.03 -13.07 12.24
CA VAL A 156 12.98 -12.68 10.84
C VAL A 156 14.31 -13.01 10.19
N ASP A 157 14.23 -13.75 9.08
CA ASP A 157 15.40 -14.08 8.26
C ASP A 157 15.73 -12.87 7.36
N LEU A 158 16.64 -12.03 7.84
CA LEU A 158 17.21 -10.93 7.08
C LEU A 158 18.11 -11.46 5.95
N VAL A 159 17.74 -11.16 4.70
CA VAL A 159 18.49 -11.56 3.50
C VAL A 159 19.27 -10.39 2.93
N ILE A 160 18.69 -9.19 2.95
CA ILE A 160 19.28 -7.96 2.44
C ILE A 160 19.37 -6.97 3.59
N GLU A 161 20.58 -6.47 3.84
CA GLU A 161 20.81 -5.36 4.77
C GLU A 161 20.61 -4.06 4.00
N VAL A 162 19.80 -3.14 4.54
CA VAL A 162 19.66 -1.79 4.01
C VAL A 162 20.46 -0.85 4.91
N LYS A 163 21.47 -0.18 4.35
CA LYS A 163 22.39 0.71 5.06
C LYS A 163 21.80 2.10 5.28
N ALA A 164 21.07 2.63 4.29
CA ALA A 164 20.50 3.97 4.37
C ALA A 164 19.29 4.17 3.45
N ILE A 165 18.46 5.14 3.82
CA ILE A 165 17.40 5.67 2.98
C ILE A 165 17.94 6.91 2.26
N THR A 166 17.91 6.91 0.93
CA THR A 166 18.54 8.00 0.16
C THR A 166 17.54 9.09 -0.23
N LEU A 167 18.07 10.28 -0.49
CA LEU A 167 17.31 11.38 -1.12
C LEU A 167 17.29 11.29 -2.65
N HIS A 168 17.95 10.28 -3.24
CA HIS A 168 18.03 10.13 -4.69
C HIS A 168 16.69 9.66 -5.23
N GLU A 169 16.15 10.37 -6.23
CA GLU A 169 14.83 10.09 -6.82
C GLU A 169 13.68 9.93 -5.80
N LEU A 170 13.81 10.60 -4.66
CA LEU A 170 12.81 10.64 -3.61
C LEU A 170 11.56 11.38 -4.09
N VAL A 171 10.40 10.79 -3.86
CA VAL A 171 9.11 11.40 -4.18
C VAL A 171 8.11 11.05 -3.09
N LEU A 172 7.40 12.05 -2.55
CA LEU A 172 6.14 11.83 -1.86
C LEU A 172 5.15 12.90 -2.30
N ARG A 173 4.13 12.51 -3.08
CA ARG A 173 3.20 13.48 -3.65
C ARG A 173 1.80 12.92 -3.87
N GLU A 174 0.85 13.84 -3.91
CA GLU A 174 -0.49 13.56 -4.42
C GLU A 174 -0.45 13.26 -5.93
N VAL A 175 -1.25 12.29 -6.34
CA VAL A 175 -1.57 11.96 -7.73
C VAL A 175 -3.01 12.40 -7.94
N THR A 176 -3.20 13.41 -8.77
CA THR A 176 -4.51 14.06 -8.93
C THR A 176 -5.50 13.20 -9.71
N LEU A 177 -6.80 13.47 -9.57
CA LEU A 177 -7.85 12.76 -10.32
C LEU A 177 -7.59 12.85 -11.84
N GLY A 178 -7.48 11.71 -12.51
CA GLY A 178 -7.21 11.64 -13.95
C GLY A 178 -5.73 11.72 -14.32
N GLU A 179 -4.82 11.93 -13.36
CA GLU A 179 -3.39 11.85 -13.58
C GLU A 179 -2.96 10.38 -13.67
N VAL A 180 -2.28 10.02 -14.76
CA VAL A 180 -1.72 8.68 -14.95
C VAL A 180 -0.23 8.70 -14.65
N VAL A 181 0.16 7.88 -13.70
CA VAL A 181 1.56 7.57 -13.41
C VAL A 181 1.93 6.34 -14.22
N VAL A 182 2.86 6.52 -15.16
CA VAL A 182 3.34 5.43 -16.00
C VAL A 182 4.18 4.47 -15.16
N GLY A 183 3.81 3.19 -15.23
CA GLY A 183 4.52 2.10 -14.61
C GLY A 183 5.88 1.81 -15.27
N VAL A 184 6.56 0.81 -14.74
CA VAL A 184 7.81 0.26 -15.29
C VAL A 184 7.54 -1.22 -15.52
N GLU A 185 7.25 -1.58 -16.76
CA GLU A 185 6.87 -2.96 -17.10
C GLU A 185 8.09 -3.90 -17.03
N PRO A 186 7.94 -5.13 -16.48
CA PRO A 186 6.74 -5.72 -15.85
C PRO A 186 6.57 -5.47 -14.34
N GLU A 187 7.49 -4.76 -13.69
CA GLU A 187 7.59 -4.70 -12.22
C GLU A 187 6.54 -3.80 -11.56
N ILE A 188 6.25 -2.65 -12.17
CA ILE A 188 5.37 -1.63 -11.62
C ILE A 188 4.22 -1.40 -12.61
N PRO A 189 2.96 -1.65 -12.23
CA PRO A 189 1.82 -1.31 -13.06
C PRO A 189 1.67 0.21 -13.19
N SER A 190 1.08 0.67 -14.30
CA SER A 190 0.59 2.05 -14.36
C SER A 190 -0.64 2.22 -13.48
N PHE A 191 -0.79 3.38 -12.84
CA PHE A 191 -1.95 3.69 -12.00
C PHE A 191 -2.44 5.12 -12.21
N GLU A 192 -3.73 5.32 -11.95
CA GLU A 192 -4.43 6.60 -12.13
C GLU A 192 -4.91 7.12 -10.77
N GLY A 193 -4.77 8.43 -10.55
CA GLY A 193 -5.30 9.09 -9.36
C GLY A 193 -6.84 9.10 -9.30
N PRO A 194 -7.42 9.42 -8.14
CA PRO A 194 -6.77 10.14 -7.04
C PRO A 194 -6.02 9.20 -6.08
N GLY A 195 -4.93 9.70 -5.50
CA GLY A 195 -4.19 9.01 -4.44
C GLY A 195 -2.87 9.69 -4.12
N TRP A 196 -1.97 8.98 -3.48
CA TRP A 196 -0.63 9.44 -3.12
C TRP A 196 0.40 8.41 -3.52
N MET A 197 1.53 8.88 -4.05
CA MET A 197 2.67 8.06 -4.41
C MET A 197 3.84 8.37 -3.48
N ALA A 198 4.48 7.31 -2.96
CA ALA A 198 5.80 7.36 -2.36
C ALA A 198 6.81 6.65 -3.28
N GLN A 199 8.01 7.19 -3.41
CA GLN A 199 9.13 6.55 -4.10
C GLN A 199 10.42 6.86 -3.35
N VAL A 200 11.27 5.84 -3.20
CA VAL A 200 12.56 5.98 -2.53
C VAL A 200 13.57 4.99 -3.07
N ILE A 201 14.84 5.36 -3.05
CA ILE A 201 15.96 4.48 -3.35
C ILE A 201 16.70 4.14 -2.05
N LEU A 202 17.00 2.86 -1.85
CA LEU A 202 17.66 2.29 -0.68
C LEU A 202 19.12 1.98 -1.01
N ASP A 203 20.04 2.42 -0.14
CA ASP A 203 21.44 1.98 -0.17
C ASP A 203 21.54 0.63 0.56
N VAL A 204 21.92 -0.43 -0.16
CA VAL A 204 22.00 -1.82 0.33
C VAL A 204 23.44 -2.32 0.45
#